data_AF-T0TMT3-F1
#
_entry.id   AF-T0TMT3-F1
#
_cell.length_a   1.000
_cell.length_b   1.000
_cell.length_c   1.000
_cell.angle_alpha   90.00
_cell.angle_beta   90.00
_cell.angle_gamma   90.00
#
_symmetry.space_group_name_H-M   'P 1'
#
loop_
_entity.id
_entity.type
_entity.pdbx_description
1 polymer ?
#
loop_
_entity_poly.entity_id
_entity_poly.type
_entity_poly.pdbx_seq_one_letter_code
_entity_poly.pdbx_strand_id
1 'polypeptide(L)'
;MWTISVAYLCFMSYDDYQVEKAADDAASTHWLDIAMINGQLQLIDGDKQLTQDDLAFDHWDILLTAMKRIKGRLEYHPTILSIMPDENTLTTYRQLFGTFNEDYLKMDSTNFLRRFKHIFQKTGRQMATRTKKAATYSYKI
;
A
#
# COMPACT_ATOMS: atom_id res chain seq x y z
N MET A 1 -18.15 -24.78 18.29
CA MET A 1 -16.95 -25.16 17.51
C MET A 1 -15.86 -24.14 17.85
N TRP A 2 -14.63 -24.57 18.11
CA TRP A 2 -13.50 -23.67 18.33
C TRP A 2 -12.64 -23.66 17.06
N THR A 3 -12.34 -22.47 16.56
CA THR A 3 -11.56 -22.28 15.34
C THR A 3 -10.37 -21.38 15.65
N ILE A 4 -9.21 -21.73 15.11
CA ILE A 4 -7.98 -20.92 15.19
C ILE A 4 -7.55 -20.65 13.76
N SER A 5 -7.30 -19.39 13.44
CA SER A 5 -6.84 -18.93 12.11
C SER A 5 -5.42 -18.38 12.20
N VAL A 6 -4.62 -18.63 11.15
CA VAL A 6 -3.28 -18.03 10.99
C VAL A 6 -3.32 -17.13 9.76
N ALA A 7 -3.22 -15.81 9.98
CA ALA A 7 -3.24 -14.82 8.91
C ALA A 7 -1.83 -14.53 8.36
N TYR A 8 -1.74 -14.37 7.04
CA TYR A 8 -0.49 -14.04 6.33
C TYR A 8 -0.64 -12.70 5.60
N LEU A 9 0.49 -12.01 5.40
CA LEU A 9 0.57 -10.78 4.60
C LEU A 9 1.48 -11.03 3.40
N CYS A 10 0.95 -10.82 2.20
CA CYS A 10 1.67 -10.94 0.94
C CYS A 10 1.61 -9.60 0.18
N PHE A 11 2.67 -9.30 -0.56
CA PHE A 11 2.76 -8.12 -1.42
C PHE A 11 2.94 -8.59 -2.86
N MET A 12 2.04 -8.22 -3.73
CA MET A 12 2.07 -8.57 -5.15
C MET A 12 1.98 -7.28 -5.97
N SER A 13 2.74 -7.19 -7.06
CA SER A 13 2.52 -6.14 -8.05
C SER A 13 1.11 -6.30 -8.61
N TYR A 14 0.45 -5.19 -8.87
CA TYR A 14 -0.82 -5.20 -9.59
C TYR A 14 -0.52 -5.02 -11.07
N ASP A 15 -0.81 -6.05 -11.87
CA ASP A 15 -0.61 -6.07 -13.31
C ASP A 15 -1.92 -6.52 -14.00
N ASP A 16 -2.12 -6.14 -15.27
CA ASP A 16 -3.35 -6.34 -16.05
C ASP A 16 -3.80 -7.82 -16.19
N TYR A 17 -2.97 -8.78 -15.77
CA TYR A 17 -3.27 -10.21 -15.79
C TYR A 17 -3.94 -10.72 -14.51
N GLN A 18 -4.03 -9.91 -13.45
CA GLN A 18 -4.75 -10.26 -12.22
C GLN A 18 -6.26 -10.03 -12.38
N VAL A 19 -6.84 -10.75 -13.34
CA VAL A 19 -8.29 -10.78 -13.56
C VAL A 19 -8.94 -11.48 -12.39
N GLU A 20 -9.82 -10.79 -11.70
CA GLU A 20 -10.68 -11.34 -10.64
C GLU A 20 -11.45 -12.54 -11.19
N LYS A 21 -11.17 -13.72 -10.64
CA LYS A 21 -11.91 -14.94 -10.94
C LYS A 21 -12.25 -15.61 -9.64
N ALA A 22 -13.53 -15.55 -9.28
CA ALA A 22 -14.05 -16.32 -8.17
C ALA A 22 -13.88 -17.81 -8.48
N ALA A 23 -13.36 -18.55 -7.51
CA ALA A 23 -13.26 -20.02 -7.57
C ALA A 23 -14.51 -20.66 -6.93
N ASP A 24 -14.51 -21.98 -6.79
CA ASP A 24 -15.70 -22.76 -6.42
C ASP A 24 -16.40 -22.31 -5.11
N ASP A 25 -15.63 -21.91 -4.08
CA ASP A 25 -16.18 -21.53 -2.77
C ASP A 25 -16.54 -20.03 -2.67
N ALA A 26 -16.24 -19.23 -3.69
CA ALA A 26 -16.47 -17.78 -3.68
C ALA A 26 -17.54 -17.42 -4.72
N ALA A 27 -18.59 -16.71 -4.29
CA ALA A 27 -19.59 -16.18 -5.23
C ALA A 27 -19.02 -15.03 -6.09
N SER A 28 -18.05 -14.28 -5.55
CA SER A 28 -17.34 -13.21 -6.27
C SER A 28 -15.98 -12.93 -5.62
N THR A 29 -15.12 -12.17 -6.30
CA THR A 29 -13.82 -11.70 -5.80
C THR A 29 -13.58 -10.32 -6.35
N HIS A 30 -13.13 -9.39 -5.51
CA HIS A 30 -12.96 -7.98 -5.85
C HIS A 30 -11.65 -7.44 -5.26
N TRP A 31 -10.95 -6.60 -6.00
CA TRP A 31 -9.91 -5.73 -5.46
C TRP A 31 -10.56 -4.53 -4.76
N LEU A 32 -10.13 -4.30 -3.52
CA LEU A 32 -10.67 -3.24 -2.68
C LEU A 32 -9.62 -2.14 -2.50
N ASP A 33 -10.08 -0.89 -2.52
CA ASP A 33 -9.26 0.25 -2.12
C ASP A 33 -9.11 0.26 -0.60
N ILE A 34 -7.87 0.35 -0.12
CA ILE A 34 -7.54 0.30 1.31
C ILE A 34 -6.62 1.44 1.70
N ALA A 35 -6.93 2.11 2.81
CA ALA A 35 -6.09 3.19 3.36
C ALA A 35 -6.26 3.35 4.88
N MET A 36 -5.30 4.04 5.49
CA MET A 36 -5.40 4.56 6.85
C MET A 36 -5.63 6.08 6.78
N ILE A 37 -6.80 6.53 7.25
CA ILE A 37 -7.16 7.96 7.27
C ILE A 37 -7.54 8.33 8.70
N ASN A 38 -6.93 9.40 9.25
CA ASN A 38 -7.13 9.82 10.64
C ASN A 38 -6.96 8.68 11.67
N GLY A 39 -6.05 7.72 11.39
CA GLY A 39 -5.80 6.56 12.23
C GLY A 39 -6.84 5.43 12.15
N GLN A 40 -7.84 5.55 11.27
CA GLN A 40 -8.87 4.54 11.04
C GLN A 40 -8.66 3.82 9.71
N LEU A 41 -8.98 2.52 9.69
CA LEU A 41 -9.00 1.73 8.46
C LEU A 41 -10.17 2.18 7.59
N GLN A 42 -9.88 2.42 6.32
CA GLN A 42 -10.85 2.69 5.27
C GLN A 42 -10.74 1.57 4.24
N LEU A 43 -11.89 1.00 3.88
CA LEU A 43 -12.02 -0.06 2.89
C LEU A 43 -13.18 0.30 1.96
N ILE A 44 -12.91 0.37 0.66
CA ILE A 44 -13.87 0.82 -0.35
C ILE A 44 -13.93 -0.21 -1.47
N ASP A 45 -15.15 -0.56 -1.85
CA ASP A 45 -15.50 -1.41 -2.98
C ASP A 45 -16.22 -0.56 -4.04
N GLY A 46 -15.47 -0.04 -5.01
CA GLY A 46 -15.99 0.94 -5.96
C GLY A 46 -16.53 2.20 -5.27
N ASP A 47 -17.86 2.36 -5.26
CA ASP A 47 -18.54 3.48 -4.58
C ASP A 47 -19.01 3.14 -3.16
N LYS A 48 -18.89 1.87 -2.73
CA LYS A 48 -19.37 1.41 -1.42
C LYS A 48 -18.25 1.45 -0.39
N GLN A 49 -18.43 2.23 0.68
CA GLN A 49 -17.59 2.12 1.87
C GLN A 49 -17.99 0.90 2.70
N LEU A 50 -17.02 0.05 3.00
CA LEU A 50 -17.21 -1.15 3.82
C LEU A 50 -16.87 -0.85 5.29
N THR A 51 -17.63 -1.48 6.17
CA THR A 51 -17.47 -1.42 7.63
C THR A 51 -17.07 -2.79 8.17
N GLN A 52 -16.83 -2.86 9.48
CA GLN A 52 -16.52 -4.14 10.15
C GLN A 52 -17.63 -5.18 9.94
N ASP A 53 -18.90 -4.78 9.93
CA ASP A 53 -20.04 -5.69 9.79
C ASP A 53 -20.21 -6.23 8.36
N ASP A 54 -19.56 -5.61 7.37
CA ASP A 54 -19.53 -6.11 5.99
C ASP A 54 -18.52 -7.26 5.80
N LEU A 55 -17.64 -7.50 6.78
CA LEU A 55 -16.62 -8.54 6.74
C LEU A 55 -16.97 -9.70 7.67
N ALA A 56 -16.69 -10.92 7.22
CA ALA A 56 -16.91 -12.11 8.03
C ALA A 56 -15.92 -12.20 9.21
N PHE A 57 -16.38 -12.83 10.30
CA PHE A 57 -15.57 -13.17 11.47
C PHE A 57 -14.81 -11.96 12.05
N ASP A 58 -13.49 -12.06 12.16
CA ASP A 58 -12.56 -11.06 12.68
C ASP A 58 -11.67 -10.46 11.57
N HIS A 59 -12.09 -10.55 10.30
CA HIS A 59 -11.27 -10.14 9.16
C HIS A 59 -10.94 -8.64 9.17
N TRP A 60 -11.82 -7.79 9.72
CA TRP A 60 -11.51 -6.37 9.92
C TRP A 60 -10.28 -6.18 10.81
N ASP A 61 -10.17 -6.92 11.91
CA ASP A 61 -9.03 -6.83 12.83
C ASP A 61 -7.75 -7.39 12.20
N ILE A 62 -7.87 -8.42 11.38
CA ILE A 62 -6.75 -8.96 10.58
C ILE A 62 -6.20 -7.86 9.63
N LEU A 63 -7.07 -7.19 8.88
CA LEU A 63 -6.70 -6.10 7.97
C LEU A 63 -6.08 -4.92 8.72
N LEU A 64 -6.71 -4.48 9.82
CA LEU A 64 -6.18 -3.39 10.65
C LEU A 64 -4.81 -3.73 11.22
N THR A 65 -4.60 -4.97 11.64
CA THR A 65 -3.31 -5.47 12.12
C THR A 65 -2.26 -5.46 11.01
N ALA A 66 -2.62 -5.89 9.80
CA ALA A 66 -1.74 -5.84 8.63
C ALA A 66 -1.33 -4.39 8.30
N MET A 67 -2.28 -3.44 8.26
CA MET A 67 -2.00 -2.03 7.99
C MET A 67 -1.07 -1.42 9.04
N LYS A 68 -1.30 -1.70 10.33
CA LYS A 68 -0.41 -1.27 11.42
C LYS A 68 0.98 -1.88 11.30
N ARG A 69 1.09 -3.16 10.92
CA ARG A 69 2.36 -3.86 10.71
C ARG A 69 3.15 -3.29 9.53
N ILE A 70 2.49 -2.87 8.46
CA ILE A 70 3.13 -2.17 7.34
C ILE A 70 3.63 -0.81 7.80
N LYS A 71 2.76 0.00 8.43
CA LYS A 71 3.11 1.32 8.99
C LYS A 71 4.35 1.24 9.88
N GLY A 72 4.39 0.26 10.78
CA GLY A 72 5.50 0.06 11.72
C GLY A 72 6.83 -0.31 11.07
N ARG A 73 6.86 -0.68 9.78
CA ARG A 73 8.08 -1.07 9.04
C ARG A 73 8.58 -0.04 8.03
N LEU A 74 7.78 0.98 7.73
CA LEU A 74 8.07 1.95 6.67
C LEU A 74 9.44 2.64 6.79
N GLU A 75 9.89 2.90 8.01
CA GLU A 75 11.12 3.67 8.26
C GLU A 75 12.41 2.88 8.15
N TYR A 76 12.38 1.56 8.33
CA TYR A 76 13.59 0.75 8.41
C TYR A 76 13.63 -0.45 7.47
N HIS A 77 12.47 -1.03 7.11
CA HIS A 77 12.40 -2.21 6.24
C HIS A 77 11.04 -2.25 5.51
N PRO A 78 10.79 -1.31 4.59
CA PRO A 78 9.49 -1.11 3.95
C PRO A 78 9.20 -2.19 2.89
N THR A 79 8.90 -3.41 3.33
CA THR A 79 8.59 -4.54 2.44
C THR A 79 7.44 -4.26 1.47
N ILE A 80 6.55 -3.33 1.80
CA ILE A 80 5.47 -2.87 0.92
C ILE A 80 6.00 -2.30 -0.42
N LEU A 81 7.24 -1.83 -0.48
CA LEU A 81 7.84 -1.36 -1.73
C LEU A 81 7.89 -2.44 -2.80
N SER A 82 7.81 -3.73 -2.47
CA SER A 82 7.83 -4.81 -3.45
C SER A 82 6.62 -4.83 -4.40
N ILE A 83 5.55 -4.06 -4.12
CA ILE A 83 4.44 -3.88 -5.07
C ILE A 83 4.76 -2.84 -6.15
N MET A 84 5.83 -2.06 -5.97
CA MET A 84 6.22 -0.98 -6.87
C MET A 84 7.18 -1.48 -7.96
N PRO A 85 7.17 -0.86 -9.16
CA PRO A 85 8.19 -1.13 -10.16
C PRO A 85 9.60 -0.77 -9.64
N ASP A 86 10.64 -1.33 -10.27
CA ASP A 86 12.06 -1.17 -9.90
C ASP A 86 12.50 0.28 -9.65
N GLU A 87 11.88 1.23 -10.35
CA GLU A 87 12.04 2.65 -10.10
C GLU A 87 10.72 3.42 -10.31
N ASN A 88 10.55 4.49 -9.55
CA ASN A 88 9.44 5.43 -9.70
C ASN A 88 9.82 6.81 -9.16
N THR A 89 8.92 7.78 -9.23
CA THR A 89 9.12 9.11 -8.66
C THR A 89 8.94 9.09 -7.14
N LEU A 90 9.64 9.99 -6.43
CA LEU A 90 9.43 10.16 -4.98
C LEU A 90 7.99 10.53 -4.63
N THR A 91 7.27 11.22 -5.52
CA THR A 91 5.86 11.55 -5.30
C THR A 91 5.02 10.28 -5.18
N THR A 92 5.27 9.29 -6.04
CA THR A 92 4.56 8.00 -6.02
C THR A 92 4.88 7.21 -4.76
N TYR A 93 6.16 7.10 -4.38
CA TYR A 93 6.54 6.42 -3.14
C TYR A 93 5.96 7.10 -1.90
N ARG A 94 5.91 8.44 -1.89
CA ARG A 94 5.31 9.22 -0.83
C ARG A 94 3.79 8.99 -0.75
N GLN A 95 3.10 8.85 -1.88
CA GLN A 95 1.68 8.48 -1.90
C GLN A 95 1.46 7.09 -1.32
N LEU A 96 2.26 6.10 -1.72
CA LEU A 96 2.20 4.74 -1.16
C LEU A 96 2.41 4.74 0.36
N PHE A 97 3.43 5.45 0.86
CA PHE A 97 3.68 5.56 2.30
C PHE A 97 2.52 6.29 2.99
N GLY A 98 1.97 7.29 2.32
CA GLY A 98 0.79 8.06 2.72
C GLY A 98 -0.45 7.19 2.97
N THR A 99 -0.64 6.12 2.19
CA THR A 99 -1.74 5.16 2.37
C THR A 99 -1.75 4.52 3.76
N PHE A 100 -0.59 4.35 4.38
CA PHE A 100 -0.48 3.75 5.73
C PHE A 100 -0.27 4.81 6.81
N ASN A 101 0.24 6.00 6.44
CA ASN A 101 0.42 7.13 7.32
C ASN A 101 0.36 8.46 6.56
N GLU A 102 -0.78 9.14 6.69
CA GLU A 102 -1.09 10.43 6.04
C GLU A 102 -0.07 11.55 6.31
N ASP A 103 0.74 11.46 7.35
CA ASP A 103 1.79 12.45 7.63
C ASP A 103 2.83 12.53 6.49
N TYR A 104 3.02 11.43 5.74
CA TYR A 104 3.86 11.44 4.54
C TYR A 104 3.23 12.24 3.40
N LEU A 105 1.91 12.41 3.38
CA LEU A 105 1.23 13.28 2.41
C LEU A 105 1.38 14.77 2.73
N LYS A 106 1.71 15.12 3.98
CA LYS A 106 1.92 16.49 4.44
C LYS A 106 3.33 17.01 4.16
N MET A 107 4.31 16.12 3.92
CA MET A 107 5.69 16.51 3.55
C MET A 107 5.88 16.63 2.04
N ASP A 108 6.79 17.51 1.63
CA ASP A 108 7.27 17.55 0.24
C ASP A 108 8.29 16.42 -0.05
N SER A 109 8.55 16.20 -1.34
CA SER A 109 9.45 15.12 -1.79
C SER A 109 10.91 15.29 -1.35
N THR A 110 11.37 16.52 -1.08
CA THR A 110 12.74 16.77 -0.60
C THR A 110 12.88 16.32 0.86
N ASN A 111 11.91 16.67 1.70
CA ASN A 111 11.86 16.24 3.09
C ASN A 111 11.65 14.72 3.21
N PHE A 112 10.78 14.15 2.36
CA PHE A 112 10.62 12.69 2.25
C PHE A 112 11.95 12.02 1.90
N LEU A 113 12.64 12.46 0.85
CA LEU A 113 13.94 11.90 0.47
C LEU A 113 14.97 12.03 1.59
N ARG A 114 15.03 13.17 2.28
CA ARG A 114 15.97 13.38 3.39
C ARG A 114 15.76 12.35 4.51
N ARG A 115 14.50 12.04 4.83
CA ARG A 115 14.12 11.05 5.86
C ARG A 115 14.43 9.61 5.42
N PHE A 116 14.18 9.29 4.16
CA PHE A 116 14.30 7.93 3.63
C PHE A 116 15.51 7.73 2.70
N LYS A 117 16.57 8.53 2.88
CA LYS A 117 17.76 8.52 2.02
C LYS A 117 18.51 7.17 2.03
N HIS A 118 18.35 6.38 3.09
CA HIS A 118 18.93 5.04 3.22
C HIS A 118 18.16 3.99 2.42
N ILE A 119 16.92 4.29 2.04
CA ILE A 119 16.03 3.40 1.29
C ILE A 119 16.11 3.71 -0.20
N PHE A 120 16.07 5.01 -0.57
CA PHE A 120 15.97 5.44 -1.96
C PHE A 120 17.31 5.84 -2.56
N GLN A 121 17.58 5.33 -3.76
CA GLN A 121 18.74 5.69 -4.56
C GLN A 121 18.29 6.44 -5.82
N LYS A 122 18.76 7.68 -5.97
CA LYS A 122 18.47 8.48 -7.16
C LYS A 122 19.03 7.77 -8.40
N THR A 123 18.20 7.66 -9.43
CA THR A 123 18.64 7.12 -10.72
C THR A 123 19.01 8.27 -11.67
N GLY A 124 19.52 7.93 -12.85
CA GLY A 124 19.79 8.89 -13.93
C GLY A 124 18.57 9.21 -14.80
N ARG A 125 17.42 8.58 -14.55
CA ARG A 125 16.25 8.64 -15.42
C ARG A 125 15.23 9.65 -14.93
N GLN A 126 14.31 10.00 -15.82
CA GLN A 126 13.20 10.88 -15.51
C GLN A 126 11.91 10.34 -16.12
N MET A 127 10.81 10.46 -15.37
CA MET A 127 9.46 10.16 -15.84
C MET A 127 8.71 11.45 -16.14
N ALA A 128 7.94 11.45 -17.22
CA ALA A 128 7.01 12.54 -17.49
C ALA A 128 5.90 12.56 -16.43
N THR A 129 5.61 13.73 -15.90
CA THR A 129 4.42 13.97 -15.05
C THR A 129 3.55 15.03 -15.70
N ARG A 130 2.35 15.30 -15.16
CA ARG A 130 1.41 16.31 -15.68
C ARG A 130 2.03 17.69 -15.93
N THR A 131 3.04 18.08 -15.15
CA THR A 131 3.62 19.43 -15.22
C THR A 131 5.05 19.43 -15.75
N LYS A 132 5.89 18.48 -15.32
CA LYS A 132 7.31 18.43 -15.69
C LYS A 132 7.87 17.02 -15.61
N LYS A 133 9.07 16.81 -16.14
CA LYS A 133 9.81 15.57 -15.88
C LYS A 133 10.28 15.53 -14.43
N ALA A 134 10.10 14.39 -13.77
CA ALA A 134 10.54 14.13 -12.40
C ALA A 134 11.62 13.05 -12.39
N ALA A 135 12.66 13.22 -11.57
CA ALA A 135 13.68 12.20 -11.40
C ALA A 135 13.09 10.93 -10.77
N THR A 136 13.57 9.77 -11.23
CA THR A 136 13.20 8.48 -10.65
C THR A 136 14.24 8.02 -9.62
N TYR A 137 13.78 7.13 -8.76
CA TYR A 137 14.53 6.56 -7.66
C TYR A 137 14.23 5.06 -7.64
N SER A 138 15.26 4.24 -7.46
CA SER A 138 15.09 2.85 -7.05
C SER A 138 15.10 2.77 -5.53
N TYR A 139 14.76 1.59 -5.00
CA TYR A 139 14.71 1.35 -3.56
C TYR A 139 15.47 0.10 -3.16
N LYS A 140 15.80 0.02 -1.87
CA LYS A 140 16.34 -1.18 -1.21
C LYS A 140 15.46 -1.49 0.00
N ILE A 141 15.04 -2.75 0.11
CA ILE A 141 14.24 -3.27 1.22
C ILE A 141 15.20 -3.82 2.28
#